data_AF-G0U0Z6-F1
#
_entry.id   AF-G0U0Z6-F1
#
_cell.length_a   1.000
_cell.length_b   1.000
_cell.length_c   1.000
_cell.angle_alpha   90.00
_cell.angle_beta   90.00
_cell.angle_gamma   90.00
#
_symmetry.space_group_name_H-M   'P 1'
#
loop_
_entity.id
_entity.type
_entity.pdbx_description
1 polymer ?
#
loop_
_entity_poly.entity_id
_entity_poly.type
_entity_poly.pdbx_seq_one_letter_code
_entity_poly.pdbx_strand_id
1 'polypeptide(L)'
;MGKKAEQKKKEKIVEDKTFGLKNKNRSAKVQSYIQSIAKSVHQGNPNERKRNEDLEARRKAREEKKAFEMEMSRLFKDIGSKGGPRAQQPSHDDADGPGEEVDKNLGCAPEEYLFRPEDFDEVQYDERRLEEQLEAEREALKERNDLTPVTEESFQVWKAAKRAQASEAEVARVRKAKAGEGKLRGWDLWQMDKELFVDDEDADEQYERESSIPDDDVDENDYDLS
;
A
#
# COMPACT_ATOMS: atom_id res chain seq x y z
N MET A 1 -10.45 22.94 3.71
CA MET A 1 -10.29 24.21 2.96
C MET A 1 -11.66 24.87 2.78
N GLY A 2 -11.82 26.15 3.09
CA GLY A 2 -13.14 26.79 3.19
C GLY A 2 -13.85 26.90 1.84
N LYS A 3 -15.15 26.56 1.80
CA LYS A 3 -16.06 26.66 0.63
C LYS A 3 -15.95 27.99 -0.13
N LYS A 4 -15.61 29.08 0.58
CA LYS A 4 -15.40 30.43 0.04
C LYS A 4 -14.15 30.55 -0.84
N ALA A 5 -13.08 29.83 -0.53
CA ALA A 5 -11.86 29.82 -1.34
C ALA A 5 -12.07 29.06 -2.66
N GLU A 6 -12.83 27.95 -2.63
CA GLU A 6 -13.18 27.18 -3.82
C GLU A 6 -14.13 27.95 -4.75
N GLN A 7 -15.11 28.66 -4.20
CA GLN A 7 -15.98 29.54 -4.99
C GLN A 7 -15.20 30.65 -5.69
N LYS A 8 -14.26 31.30 -4.99
CA LYS A 8 -13.42 32.35 -5.59
C LYS A 8 -12.53 31.81 -6.72
N LYS A 9 -12.01 30.58 -6.58
CA LYS A 9 -11.26 29.90 -7.65
C LYS A 9 -12.16 29.61 -8.87
N LYS A 10 -13.38 29.10 -8.64
CA LYS A 10 -14.37 28.83 -9.70
C LYS A 10 -14.80 30.10 -10.43
N GLU A 11 -15.03 31.20 -9.70
CA GLU A 11 -15.36 32.51 -10.27
C GLU A 11 -14.22 33.05 -11.15
N LYS A 12 -12.96 32.97 -10.70
CA LYS A 12 -11.80 33.37 -11.51
C LYS A 12 -11.70 32.58 -12.82
N ILE A 13 -11.96 31.27 -12.79
CA ILE A 13 -11.95 30.42 -13.99
C ILE A 13 -13.08 30.80 -14.96
N VAL A 14 -14.27 31.12 -14.45
CA VAL A 14 -15.38 31.61 -15.27
C VAL A 14 -15.02 32.97 -15.88
N GLU A 15 -14.39 33.85 -15.10
CA GLU A 15 -13.96 35.17 -15.59
C GLU A 15 -12.92 35.08 -16.70
N ASP A 16 -11.92 34.20 -16.58
CA ASP A 16 -10.88 34.00 -17.61
C ASP A 16 -11.46 33.40 -18.89
N LYS A 17 -12.28 32.34 -18.78
CA LYS A 17 -12.89 31.68 -19.94
C LYS A 17 -13.92 32.56 -20.66
N THR A 18 -14.46 33.57 -19.98
CA THR A 18 -15.45 34.50 -20.55
C THR A 18 -14.86 35.88 -20.86
N PHE A 19 -13.60 36.15 -20.52
CA PHE A 19 -12.97 37.48 -20.51
C PHE A 19 -13.15 38.25 -21.82
N GLY A 20 -12.96 37.61 -22.98
CA GLY A 20 -13.09 38.23 -24.30
C GLY A 20 -14.51 38.29 -24.87
N LEU A 21 -15.46 37.55 -24.29
CA LEU A 21 -16.85 37.50 -24.77
C LEU A 21 -17.73 38.59 -24.14
N LYS A 22 -17.24 39.22 -23.05
CA LYS A 22 -17.95 40.25 -22.29
C LYS A 22 -18.30 41.49 -23.13
N ASN A 23 -17.49 41.81 -24.15
CA ASN A 23 -17.71 42.94 -25.07
C ASN A 23 -18.76 42.65 -26.17
N LYS A 24 -19.28 41.42 -26.22
CA LYS A 24 -20.34 40.97 -27.17
C LYS A 24 -21.53 40.33 -26.44
N ASN A 25 -21.72 40.67 -25.16
CA ASN A 25 -22.76 40.17 -24.26
C ASN A 25 -24.21 40.48 -24.67
N ARG A 26 -24.41 41.22 -25.76
CA ARG A 26 -25.74 41.55 -26.29
C ARG A 26 -26.34 40.43 -27.16
N SER A 27 -25.53 39.48 -27.60
CA SER A 27 -26.00 38.35 -28.41
C SER A 27 -26.49 37.21 -27.52
N ALA A 28 -27.73 36.76 -27.73
CA ALA A 28 -28.33 35.64 -26.99
C ALA A 28 -27.49 34.35 -27.07
N LYS A 29 -26.77 34.13 -28.19
CA LYS A 29 -25.89 32.97 -28.38
C LYS A 29 -24.60 33.08 -27.56
N VAL A 30 -24.11 34.30 -27.33
CA VAL A 30 -22.98 34.57 -26.44
C VAL A 30 -23.40 34.41 -24.98
N GLN A 31 -24.61 34.85 -24.63
CA GLN A 31 -25.18 34.67 -23.29
C GLN A 31 -25.39 33.19 -22.94
N SER A 32 -25.94 32.38 -23.86
CA SER A 32 -26.13 30.94 -23.62
C SER A 32 -24.79 30.19 -23.47
N TYR A 33 -23.77 30.59 -24.22
CA TYR A 33 -22.41 30.04 -24.10
C TYR A 33 -21.73 30.42 -22.78
N ILE A 34 -21.89 31.66 -22.32
CA ILE A 34 -21.40 32.08 -20.99
C ILE A 34 -22.10 31.27 -19.89
N GLN A 35 -23.41 31.05 -20.00
CA GLN A 35 -24.17 30.23 -19.05
C GLN A 35 -23.73 28.76 -19.04
N SER A 36 -23.39 28.17 -20.19
CA SER A 36 -22.93 26.78 -20.24
C SER A 36 -21.54 26.62 -19.61
N ILE A 37 -20.62 27.55 -19.86
CA ILE A 37 -19.30 27.58 -19.22
C ILE A 37 -19.43 27.74 -17.70
N ALA A 38 -20.27 28.68 -17.24
CA ALA A 38 -20.48 28.92 -15.82
C ALA A 38 -21.04 27.67 -15.11
N LYS A 39 -22.03 26.99 -15.70
CA LYS A 39 -22.60 25.74 -15.17
C LYS A 39 -21.56 24.63 -15.12
N SER A 40 -20.77 24.45 -16.17
CA SER A 40 -19.74 23.41 -16.24
C SER A 40 -18.66 23.58 -15.16
N VAL A 41 -18.23 24.82 -14.89
CA VAL A 41 -17.23 25.11 -13.85
C VAL A 41 -17.82 25.02 -12.43
N HIS A 42 -19.09 25.39 -12.24
CA HIS A 42 -19.72 25.32 -10.92
C HIS A 42 -20.10 23.91 -10.48
N GLN A 43 -20.66 23.11 -11.40
CA GLN A 43 -21.22 21.80 -11.09
C GLN A 43 -20.15 20.71 -10.94
N GLY A 44 -18.95 20.92 -11.52
CA GLY A 44 -17.87 19.93 -11.50
C GLY A 44 -18.23 18.65 -12.26
N ASN A 45 -17.27 17.76 -12.48
CA ASN A 45 -17.55 16.49 -13.13
C ASN A 45 -18.32 15.56 -12.16
N PRO A 46 -19.54 15.09 -12.49
CA PRO A 46 -20.31 14.22 -11.61
C PRO A 46 -19.58 12.91 -11.24
N ASN A 47 -18.66 12.43 -12.08
CA ASN A 47 -17.81 11.29 -11.74
C ASN A 47 -16.76 11.60 -10.67
N GLU A 48 -16.23 12.82 -10.62
CA GLU A 48 -15.24 13.22 -9.61
C GLU A 48 -15.89 13.39 -8.23
N ARG A 49 -17.12 13.91 -8.18
CA ARG A 49 -17.89 13.96 -6.93
C ARG A 49 -18.18 12.56 -6.38
N LYS A 50 -18.65 11.64 -7.22
CA LYS A 50 -18.87 10.25 -6.81
C LYS A 50 -17.59 9.58 -6.34
N ARG A 51 -16.46 9.81 -7.01
CA ARG A 51 -15.15 9.26 -6.62
C ARG A 51 -14.71 9.78 -5.24
N ASN A 52 -14.87 11.08 -4.99
CA ASN A 52 -14.52 11.66 -3.69
C ASN A 52 -15.45 11.16 -2.57
N GLU A 53 -16.76 11.08 -2.83
CA GLU A 53 -17.75 10.55 -1.86
C GLU A 53 -17.46 9.07 -1.52
N ASP A 54 -17.08 8.24 -2.50
CA ASP A 54 -16.72 6.83 -2.31
C ASP A 54 -15.41 6.66 -1.50
N LEU A 55 -14.38 7.46 -1.80
CA LEU A 55 -13.12 7.48 -1.05
C LEU A 55 -13.33 7.89 0.41
N GLU A 56 -14.19 8.89 0.67
CA GLU A 56 -14.49 9.36 2.02
C GLU A 56 -15.31 8.32 2.81
N ALA A 57 -16.26 7.64 2.15
CA ALA A 57 -16.99 6.52 2.74
C ALA A 57 -16.09 5.34 3.09
N ARG A 58 -15.14 4.98 2.20
CA ARG A 58 -14.17 3.91 2.43
C ARG A 58 -13.18 4.25 3.54
N ARG A 59 -12.73 5.51 3.64
CA ARG A 59 -11.90 5.98 4.76
C ARG A 59 -12.65 5.87 6.09
N LYS A 60 -13.89 6.37 6.13
CA LYS A 60 -14.73 6.32 7.32
C LYS A 60 -15.05 4.89 7.76
N ALA A 61 -15.34 3.99 6.83
CA ALA A 61 -15.57 2.57 7.13
C ALA A 61 -14.31 1.87 7.70
N ARG A 62 -13.11 2.22 7.20
CA ARG A 62 -11.84 1.72 7.74
C ARG A 62 -11.57 2.24 9.15
N GLU A 63 -11.83 3.53 9.38
CA GLU A 63 -11.71 4.15 10.70
C GLU A 63 -12.70 3.54 11.70
N GLU A 64 -13.95 3.30 11.31
CA GLU A 64 -14.96 2.64 12.14
C GLU A 64 -14.61 1.18 12.43
N LYS A 65 -14.12 0.42 11.45
CA LYS A 65 -13.66 -0.97 11.68
C LYS A 65 -12.47 -1.00 12.64
N LYS A 66 -11.49 -0.10 12.46
CA LYS A 66 -10.31 0.00 13.34
C LYS A 66 -10.73 0.44 14.75
N ALA A 67 -11.68 1.36 14.87
CA ALA A 67 -12.22 1.79 16.16
C ALA A 67 -12.99 0.66 16.87
N PHE A 68 -13.83 -0.07 16.14
CA PHE A 68 -14.56 -1.23 16.65
C PHE A 68 -13.60 -2.32 17.12
N GLU A 69 -12.56 -2.62 16.35
CA GLU A 69 -11.53 -3.59 16.73
C GLU A 69 -10.75 -3.15 17.98
N MET A 70 -10.39 -1.87 18.10
CA MET A 70 -9.76 -1.34 19.31
C MET A 70 -10.69 -1.39 20.54
N GLU A 71 -11.98 -1.09 20.36
CA GLU A 71 -12.98 -1.19 21.42
C GLU A 71 -13.20 -2.65 21.85
N MET A 72 -13.24 -3.56 20.89
CA MET A 72 -13.38 -4.99 21.11
C MET A 72 -12.15 -5.57 21.80
N SER A 73 -10.96 -5.18 21.36
CA SER A 73 -9.69 -5.54 21.99
C SER A 73 -9.62 -5.07 23.44
N ARG A 74 -10.11 -3.86 23.73
CA ARG A 74 -10.19 -3.33 25.09
C ARG A 74 -11.17 -4.13 25.96
N LEU A 75 -12.34 -4.49 25.42
CA LEU A 75 -13.38 -5.24 26.13
C LEU A 75 -12.94 -6.68 26.46
N PHE A 76 -12.30 -7.36 25.51
CA PHE A 76 -11.81 -8.73 25.72
C PHE A 76 -10.59 -8.79 26.64
N LYS A 77 -9.78 -7.73 26.71
CA LYS A 77 -8.62 -7.68 27.62
C LYS A 77 -9.01 -7.47 29.08
N ASP A 78 -10.14 -6.82 29.34
CA ASP A 78 -10.65 -6.57 30.70
C ASP A 78 -11.33 -7.79 31.36
N ILE A 79 -11.74 -8.80 30.58
CA ILE A 79 -12.41 -10.00 31.12
C ILE A 79 -11.41 -11.06 31.65
N GLY A 80 -10.13 -10.94 31.34
CA GLY A 80 -9.09 -11.93 31.72
C GLY A 80 -8.38 -11.69 33.05
N SER A 81 -8.66 -10.61 33.79
CA SER A 81 -7.86 -10.22 34.96
C SER A 81 -8.58 -10.38 36.30
N LYS A 82 -8.92 -11.62 36.67
CA LYS A 82 -8.99 -12.06 38.08
C LYS A 82 -8.48 -13.49 38.25
N GLY A 83 -7.16 -13.65 38.31
CA GLY A 83 -6.49 -14.88 38.72
C GLY A 83 -4.99 -14.81 38.43
N GLY A 84 -4.15 -14.85 39.48
CA GLY A 84 -2.70 -14.68 39.42
C GLY A 84 -1.93 -15.77 38.65
N PRO A 85 -0.58 -15.69 38.60
CA PRO A 85 0.23 -16.45 37.67
C PRO A 85 0.41 -17.89 38.16
N ARG A 86 -0.01 -18.86 37.34
CA ARG A 86 0.40 -20.26 37.51
C ARG A 86 0.56 -20.87 36.13
N ALA A 87 1.82 -21.12 35.77
CA ALA A 87 2.17 -21.96 34.65
C ALA A 87 1.65 -23.38 34.92
N GLN A 88 0.69 -23.82 34.12
CA GLN A 88 0.33 -25.21 33.94
C GLN A 88 -0.30 -25.33 32.56
N GLN A 89 0.30 -26.17 31.72
CA GLN A 89 -0.29 -26.59 30.45
C GLN A 89 -1.66 -27.24 30.72
N PRO A 90 -2.72 -26.91 29.97
CA PRO A 90 -3.98 -27.60 30.12
C PRO A 90 -4.00 -28.87 29.27
N SER A 91 -4.19 -30.00 29.94
CA SER A 91 -4.80 -31.21 29.37
C SER A 91 -6.21 -30.85 28.89
N HIS A 92 -6.48 -31.05 27.61
CA HIS A 92 -7.82 -30.92 27.03
C HIS A 92 -8.47 -32.31 27.04
N ASP A 93 -9.33 -32.56 28.03
CA ASP A 93 -10.30 -33.65 28.02
C ASP A 93 -11.70 -33.06 27.77
N ASP A 94 -12.28 -33.50 26.65
CA ASP A 94 -13.70 -33.66 26.29
C ASP A 94 -14.71 -32.50 26.50
N ALA A 95 -15.07 -31.83 25.41
CA ALA A 95 -16.42 -31.28 25.19
C ALA A 95 -16.78 -31.20 23.70
N ASP A 96 -17.68 -32.10 23.31
CA ASP A 96 -18.31 -32.32 22.01
C ASP A 96 -18.91 -31.05 21.36
N GLY A 97 -18.45 -30.73 20.15
CA GLY A 97 -19.05 -29.73 19.24
C GLY A 97 -18.34 -29.77 17.88
N PRO A 98 -19.04 -29.84 16.74
CA PRO A 98 -18.40 -29.88 15.43
C PRO A 98 -17.98 -28.45 15.02
N GLY A 99 -16.98 -27.92 15.72
CA GLY A 99 -16.14 -26.85 15.24
C GLY A 99 -14.96 -27.48 14.53
N GLU A 100 -14.77 -27.15 13.26
CA GLU A 100 -13.63 -27.57 12.46
C GLU A 100 -12.35 -27.02 13.10
N GLU A 101 -11.78 -27.77 14.04
CA GLU A 101 -10.42 -27.56 14.51
C GLU A 101 -9.49 -27.91 13.35
N VAL A 102 -9.18 -26.90 12.53
CA VAL A 102 -8.08 -26.97 11.60
C VAL A 102 -6.81 -27.26 12.39
N ASP A 103 -6.34 -28.49 12.24
CA ASP A 103 -5.11 -29.01 12.82
C ASP A 103 -3.95 -28.08 12.47
N LYS A 104 -3.57 -27.22 13.45
CA LYS A 104 -2.47 -26.26 13.33
C LYS A 104 -1.12 -26.94 13.12
N ASN A 105 -1.07 -28.27 13.18
CA ASN A 105 0.13 -29.08 13.04
C ASN A 105 0.35 -29.60 11.61
N LEU A 106 -0.59 -29.38 10.68
CA LEU A 106 -0.48 -29.76 9.27
C LEU A 106 0.03 -28.62 8.38
N GLY A 107 1.06 -27.87 8.81
CA GLY A 107 1.95 -27.05 7.96
C GLY A 107 1.35 -25.98 7.02
N CYS A 108 0.03 -25.86 6.93
CA CYS A 108 -0.68 -25.09 5.94
C CYS A 108 -1.67 -24.19 6.68
N ALA A 109 -1.14 -23.17 7.33
CA ALA A 109 -1.91 -22.03 7.81
C ALA A 109 -1.78 -20.93 6.75
N PRO A 110 -2.69 -20.83 5.76
CA PRO A 110 -2.53 -19.92 4.63
C PRO A 110 -2.44 -18.46 5.07
N GLU A 111 -3.06 -18.12 6.20
CA GLU A 111 -3.02 -16.79 6.79
C GLU A 111 -1.61 -16.33 7.21
N GLU A 112 -0.67 -17.26 7.45
CA GLU A 112 0.72 -16.91 7.79
C GLU A 112 1.59 -16.62 6.56
N TYR A 113 1.15 -17.07 5.37
CA TYR A 113 1.85 -16.96 4.10
C TYR A 113 1.20 -15.96 3.12
N LEU A 114 -0.07 -15.61 3.35
CA LEU A 114 -0.78 -14.61 2.57
C LEU A 114 -0.40 -13.20 3.02
N PHE A 115 0.03 -12.36 2.08
CA PHE A 115 0.31 -10.95 2.33
C PHE A 115 -0.93 -10.25 2.90
N ARG A 116 -0.81 -9.78 4.13
CA ARG A 116 -1.84 -8.99 4.78
C ARG A 116 -1.63 -7.51 4.46
N PRO A 117 -2.69 -6.69 4.44
CA PRO A 117 -2.56 -5.25 4.28
C PRO A 117 -1.59 -4.60 5.29
N GLU A 118 -1.43 -5.22 6.47
CA GLU A 118 -0.52 -4.80 7.53
C GLU A 118 0.96 -5.10 7.24
N ASP A 119 1.27 -6.00 6.29
CA ASP A 119 2.64 -6.33 5.87
C ASP A 119 3.22 -5.29 4.90
N PHE A 120 2.39 -4.36 4.41
CA PHE A 120 2.81 -3.24 3.57
C PHE A 120 2.86 -1.96 4.41
N ASP A 121 3.91 -1.16 4.19
CA ASP A 121 3.98 0.18 4.77
C ASP A 121 2.76 1.00 4.34
N GLU A 122 2.07 1.64 5.29
CA GLU A 122 0.95 2.53 4.99
C GLU A 122 1.45 3.71 4.15
N VAL A 123 1.20 3.66 2.83
CA VAL A 123 1.51 4.76 1.93
C VAL A 123 0.58 5.92 2.26
N GLN A 124 1.13 6.96 2.90
CA GLN A 124 0.42 8.22 3.14
C GLN A 124 0.14 8.89 1.79
N TYR A 125 -1.13 8.88 1.37
CA TYR A 125 -1.56 9.57 0.17
C TYR A 125 -1.82 11.04 0.50
N ASP A 126 -0.90 11.92 0.11
CA ASP A 126 -1.19 13.36 0.12
C ASP A 126 -2.05 13.67 -1.11
N GLU A 127 -3.25 14.21 -0.87
CA GLU A 127 -4.24 14.54 -1.90
C GLU A 127 -3.79 15.68 -2.82
N ARG A 128 -2.72 16.41 -2.46
CA ARG A 128 -2.14 17.44 -3.32
C ARG A 128 -1.47 16.82 -4.54
N ARG A 129 -1.62 17.50 -5.67
CA ARG A 129 -0.92 17.15 -6.90
C ARG A 129 0.59 17.17 -6.64
N LEU A 130 1.34 16.18 -7.13
CA LEU A 130 2.80 16.11 -6.98
C LEU A 130 3.50 17.41 -7.42
N GLU A 131 2.95 18.09 -8.42
CA GLU A 131 3.44 19.37 -8.93
C GLU A 131 3.28 20.51 -7.93
N GLU A 132 2.20 20.54 -7.15
CA GLU A 132 1.98 21.55 -6.12
C GLU A 132 2.94 21.36 -4.94
N GLN A 133 3.25 20.11 -4.60
CA GLN A 133 4.27 19.78 -3.59
C GLN A 133 5.65 20.21 -4.05
N LEU A 134 6.03 19.88 -5.28
CA LEU A 134 7.33 20.23 -5.85
C LEU A 134 7.50 21.75 -5.97
N GLU A 135 6.45 22.51 -6.29
CA GLU A 135 6.50 23.97 -6.33
C GLU A 135 6.69 24.58 -4.93
N ALA A 136 5.97 24.08 -3.91
CA ALA A 136 6.13 24.54 -2.53
C ALA A 136 7.53 24.22 -1.97
N GLU A 137 8.05 23.02 -2.24
CA GLU A 137 9.42 22.64 -1.83
C GLU A 137 10.48 23.49 -2.54
N ARG A 138 10.30 23.78 -3.84
CA ARG A 138 11.19 24.70 -4.56
C ARG A 138 11.15 26.11 -4.00
N GLU A 139 9.96 26.62 -3.67
CA GLU A 139 9.81 27.96 -3.08
C GLU A 139 10.48 28.05 -1.70
N ALA A 140 10.32 27.02 -0.86
CA ALA A 140 11.00 26.92 0.43
C ALA A 140 12.54 26.86 0.30
N LEU A 141 13.04 26.18 -0.74
CA LEU A 141 14.49 26.10 -1.02
C LEU A 141 15.04 27.36 -1.69
N LYS A 142 14.19 28.19 -2.32
CA LYS A 142 14.61 29.39 -3.04
C LYS A 142 15.16 30.48 -2.10
N GLU A 143 14.74 30.48 -0.84
CA GLU A 143 15.25 31.41 0.17
C GLU A 143 16.64 30.99 0.72
N ARG A 144 17.08 29.76 0.42
CA ARG A 144 18.34 29.21 0.92
C ARG A 144 19.47 29.42 -0.09
N ASN A 145 20.65 29.81 0.39
CA ASN A 145 21.81 30.14 -0.45
C ASN A 145 23.00 29.17 -0.27
N ASP A 146 22.82 28.11 0.52
CA ASP A 146 23.84 27.14 0.95
C ASP A 146 23.69 25.77 0.25
N LEU A 147 23.03 25.72 -0.91
CA LEU A 147 22.79 24.47 -1.62
C LEU A 147 24.07 23.90 -2.22
N THR A 148 24.25 22.58 -2.07
CA THR A 148 25.33 21.85 -2.72
C THR A 148 25.14 21.91 -4.25
N PRO A 149 26.13 22.40 -5.01
CA PRO A 149 26.03 22.42 -6.47
C PRO A 149 25.96 21.00 -7.01
N VAL A 150 25.15 20.79 -8.04
CA VAL A 150 25.01 19.48 -8.70
C VAL A 150 26.19 19.30 -9.64
N THR A 151 27.25 18.70 -9.12
CA THR A 151 28.49 18.35 -9.83
C THR A 151 28.69 16.85 -9.76
N GLU A 152 29.52 16.29 -10.64
CA GLU A 152 29.78 14.84 -10.62
C GLU A 152 30.36 14.39 -9.27
N GLU A 153 31.28 15.17 -8.69
CA GLU A 153 31.88 14.86 -7.39
C GLU A 153 30.84 14.86 -6.25
N SER A 154 29.97 15.88 -6.21
CA SER A 154 28.91 15.95 -5.19
C SER A 154 27.86 14.85 -5.37
N PHE A 155 27.60 14.44 -6.61
CA PHE A 155 26.71 13.31 -6.91
C PHE A 155 27.32 11.97 -6.48
N GLN A 156 28.61 11.73 -6.71
CA GLN A 156 29.29 10.50 -6.26
C GLN A 156 29.33 10.41 -4.73
N VAL A 157 29.59 11.53 -4.05
CA VAL A 157 29.50 11.61 -2.58
C VAL A 157 28.08 11.28 -2.10
N TRP A 158 27.06 11.87 -2.73
CA TRP A 158 25.66 11.57 -2.42
C TRP A 158 25.32 10.09 -2.67
N LYS A 159 25.79 9.51 -3.77
CA LYS A 159 25.55 8.11 -4.12
C LYS A 159 26.20 7.16 -3.11
N ALA A 160 27.45 7.44 -2.72
CA ALA A 160 28.15 6.69 -1.69
C ALA A 160 27.41 6.80 -0.34
N ALA A 161 27.00 8.00 0.05
CA ALA A 161 26.22 8.24 1.27
C ALA A 161 24.87 7.52 1.24
N LYS A 162 24.16 7.53 0.10
CA LYS A 162 22.89 6.81 -0.06
C LYS A 162 23.05 5.30 0.01
N ARG A 163 24.11 4.75 -0.59
CA ARG A 163 24.43 3.32 -0.47
C ARG A 163 24.75 2.95 0.97
N ALA A 164 25.54 3.76 1.67
CA ALA A 164 25.86 3.55 3.08
C ALA A 164 24.59 3.62 3.96
N GLN A 165 23.73 4.61 3.75
CA GLN A 165 22.44 4.74 4.43
C GLN A 165 21.55 3.50 4.22
N ALA A 166 21.47 3.01 2.97
CA ALA A 166 20.71 1.80 2.66
C ALA A 166 21.29 0.56 3.35
N SER A 167 22.63 0.39 3.36
CA SER A 167 23.27 -0.73 4.05
C SER A 167 23.11 -0.67 5.56
N GLU A 168 23.19 0.53 6.16
CA GLU A 168 22.98 0.71 7.60
C GLU A 168 21.53 0.42 8.00
N ALA A 169 20.57 0.85 7.18
CA ALA A 169 19.15 0.55 7.38
C ALA A 169 18.89 -0.96 7.32
N GLU A 170 19.50 -1.67 6.37
CA GLU A 170 19.34 -3.12 6.26
C GLU A 170 20.01 -3.87 7.42
N VAL A 171 21.22 -3.45 7.83
CA VAL A 171 21.89 -4.01 9.02
C VAL A 171 21.06 -3.74 10.29
N ALA A 172 20.49 -2.56 10.42
CA ALA A 172 19.60 -2.23 11.54
C ALA A 172 18.33 -3.08 11.52
N ARG A 173 17.73 -3.31 10.35
CA ARG A 173 16.57 -4.20 10.17
C ARG A 173 16.93 -5.64 10.60
N VAL A 174 18.04 -6.18 10.12
CA VAL A 174 18.50 -7.53 10.46
C VAL A 174 18.79 -7.64 11.96
N ARG A 175 19.41 -6.63 12.58
CA ARG A 175 19.66 -6.58 14.04
C ARG A 175 18.35 -6.58 14.84
N LYS A 176 17.35 -5.79 14.43
CA LYS A 176 16.02 -5.78 15.08
C LYS A 176 15.32 -7.13 14.95
N ALA A 177 15.33 -7.72 13.75
CA ALA A 177 14.76 -9.05 13.52
C ALA A 177 15.48 -10.14 14.34
N LYS A 178 16.82 -10.08 14.48
CA LYS A 178 17.59 -10.94 15.39
C LYS A 178 17.20 -10.76 16.86
N ALA A 179 16.82 -9.55 17.27
CA ALA A 179 16.37 -9.24 18.63
C ALA A 179 14.90 -9.65 18.89
N GLY A 180 14.23 -10.27 17.91
CA GLY A 180 12.83 -10.71 18.00
C GLY A 180 11.82 -9.64 17.58
N GLU A 181 12.27 -8.45 17.16
CA GLU A 181 11.41 -7.38 16.64
C GLU A 181 11.46 -7.38 15.10
N GLY A 182 10.68 -8.29 14.50
CA GLY A 182 10.55 -8.45 13.04
C GLY A 182 10.94 -9.84 12.54
N LYS A 183 10.63 -10.13 11.27
CA LYS A 183 10.91 -11.42 10.63
C LYS A 183 12.22 -11.35 9.82
N LEU A 184 13.09 -12.34 10.00
CA LEU A 184 14.29 -12.49 9.17
C LEU A 184 13.88 -12.97 7.78
N ARG A 185 14.49 -12.40 6.74
CA ARG A 185 14.31 -12.89 5.37
C ARG A 185 15.12 -14.17 5.21
N GLY A 186 14.69 -15.08 4.32
CA GLY A 186 15.46 -16.29 4.01
C GLY A 186 16.91 -15.99 3.60
N TRP A 187 17.12 -14.90 2.85
CA TRP A 187 18.45 -14.39 2.50
C TRP A 187 19.29 -13.94 3.70
N ASP A 188 18.66 -13.44 4.78
CA ASP A 188 19.36 -13.09 6.02
C ASP A 188 19.81 -14.36 6.75
N LEU A 189 18.93 -15.35 6.85
CA LEU A 189 19.22 -16.64 7.49
C LEU A 189 20.34 -17.37 6.76
N TRP A 190 20.30 -17.39 5.42
CA TRP A 190 21.34 -18.00 4.58
C TRP A 190 22.72 -17.35 4.74
N GLN A 191 22.77 -16.03 4.93
CA GLN A 191 24.03 -15.32 5.20
C GLN A 191 24.56 -15.57 6.61
N MET A 192 23.70 -15.89 7.59
CA MET A 192 24.12 -16.18 8.95
C MET A 192 24.74 -17.56 9.08
N ASP A 193 24.04 -18.59 8.58
CA ASP A 193 24.47 -19.98 8.65
C ASP A 193 24.18 -20.68 7.33
N LYS A 194 25.09 -20.53 6.38
CA LYS A 194 24.98 -21.16 5.05
C LYS A 194 24.97 -22.69 5.13
N GLU A 195 25.69 -23.25 6.09
CA GLU A 195 25.81 -24.70 6.31
C GLU A 195 24.55 -25.32 6.92
N LEU A 196 23.59 -24.51 7.39
CA LEU A 196 22.29 -25.00 7.83
C LEU A 196 21.36 -25.29 6.62
N PHE A 197 21.66 -24.71 5.46
CA PHE A 197 20.91 -24.89 4.20
C PHE A 197 21.62 -25.89 3.28
N VAL A 198 21.83 -27.11 3.76
CA VAL A 198 22.29 -28.23 2.92
C VAL A 198 21.05 -28.87 2.31
N ASP A 199 21.03 -28.98 0.99
CA ASP A 199 20.01 -29.75 0.29
C ASP A 199 20.22 -31.22 0.64
N ASP A 200 19.18 -31.91 1.11
CA ASP A 200 19.30 -33.32 1.44
C ASP A 200 19.52 -34.07 0.11
N GLU A 201 20.60 -34.86 0.00
CA GLU A 201 20.98 -35.52 -1.27
C GLU A 201 19.88 -36.47 -1.80
N ASP A 202 18.96 -36.90 -0.93
CA ASP A 202 17.82 -37.77 -1.25
C ASP A 202 16.50 -37.00 -1.53
N ALA A 203 16.49 -35.66 -1.49
CA ALA A 203 15.27 -34.85 -1.66
C ALA A 203 14.66 -34.95 -3.07
N ASP A 204 15.47 -35.31 -4.07
CA ASP A 204 15.05 -35.52 -5.46
C ASP A 204 14.50 -36.95 -5.72
N GLU A 205 14.75 -37.93 -4.85
CA GLU A 205 14.47 -39.34 -5.16
C GLU A 205 13.01 -39.77 -4.92
N GLN A 206 12.22 -38.99 -4.16
CA GLN A 206 10.88 -39.42 -3.70
C GLN A 206 9.70 -38.84 -4.49
N TYR A 207 9.93 -37.95 -5.46
CA TYR A 207 8.85 -37.36 -6.26
C TYR A 207 8.85 -37.87 -7.72
N GLU A 208 8.33 -39.07 -7.92
CA GLU A 208 7.82 -39.45 -9.24
C GLU A 208 6.54 -38.64 -9.52
N ARG A 209 6.64 -37.66 -10.41
CA ARG A 209 5.45 -37.00 -10.97
C ARG A 209 4.64 -38.08 -11.70
N GLU A 210 3.56 -38.57 -11.11
CA GLU A 210 2.59 -39.42 -11.80
C GLU A 210 2.09 -38.67 -13.05
N SER A 211 2.61 -39.07 -14.22
CA SER A 211 2.07 -38.67 -15.51
C SER A 211 0.72 -39.36 -15.68
N SER A 212 -0.33 -38.75 -15.13
CA SER A 212 -1.72 -39.18 -15.29
C SER A 212 -2.32 -38.70 -16.63
N ILE A 213 -1.48 -38.48 -17.64
CA ILE A 213 -1.91 -38.24 -19.02
C ILE A 213 -1.65 -39.53 -19.78
N PRO A 214 -2.69 -40.26 -20.21
CA PRO A 214 -2.53 -41.38 -21.13
C PRO A 214 -1.80 -40.90 -22.38
N ASP A 215 -0.73 -41.60 -22.77
CA ASP A 215 -0.15 -41.54 -24.11
C ASP A 215 -1.23 -41.94 -25.12
N ASP A 216 -2.05 -40.98 -25.53
CA ASP A 216 -2.90 -41.08 -26.71
C ASP A 216 -2.15 -40.35 -27.82
N ASP A 217 -1.55 -41.15 -28.71
CA ASP A 217 -0.84 -40.85 -29.95
C ASP A 217 -1.17 -39.48 -30.60
N VAL A 218 -0.49 -38.40 -30.18
CA VAL A 218 -0.52 -37.13 -30.91
C VAL A 218 0.67 -37.09 -31.87
N ASP A 219 0.39 -37.38 -33.15
CA ASP A 219 1.33 -37.33 -34.26
C ASP A 219 2.04 -35.97 -34.32
N GLU A 220 3.35 -35.98 -34.07
CA GLU A 220 4.23 -34.81 -33.98
C GLU A 220 4.39 -34.07 -35.32
N ASN A 221 3.79 -34.57 -36.41
CA ASN A 221 3.84 -33.96 -37.75
C ASN A 221 2.79 -32.88 -38.03
N ASP A 222 1.84 -32.61 -37.12
CA ASP A 222 0.73 -31.67 -37.40
C ASP A 222 1.06 -30.19 -37.08
N TYR A 223 2.27 -29.89 -36.63
CA TYR A 223 2.72 -28.52 -36.31
C TYR A 223 3.95 -28.08 -37.13
N ASP A 224 3.96 -28.34 -38.44
CA ASP A 224 4.84 -27.62 -39.37
C ASP A 224 4.18 -26.29 -39.78
N LEU A 225 4.41 -25.24 -39.00
CA LEU A 225 4.07 -23.86 -39.37
C LEU A 225 5.17 -23.28 -40.27
N SER A 226 5.11 -23.62 -41.56
CA SER A 226 5.77 -22.89 -42.65
C SER A 226 4.89 -21.74 -43.16
#